data_AF-A0A6A5HH58-F1
#
_entry.id   AF-A0A6A5HH58-F1
#
_cell.length_a   1.000
_cell.length_b   1.000
_cell.length_c   1.000
_cell.angle_alpha   90.00
_cell.angle_beta   90.00
_cell.angle_gamma   90.00
#
_symmetry.space_group_name_H-M   'P 1'
#
loop_
_entity.id
_entity.type
_entity.pdbx_description
1 polymer ?
#
loop_
_entity_poly.entity_id
_entity_poly.type
_entity_poly.pdbx_seq_one_letter_code
_entity_poly.pdbx_strand_id
1 'polypeptide(L)'
;MTLFMTIPMLMPIGFSIERFVALGMAKNYENVRTLLGPVLVVILITTDVNLIYNVFQNEKFNDPFISFILIPSTSAVQFNNFFWFLLYVEITNFISNCVLLLVHSRLKTRFLRQKSPLSVRYELEEISQSSKFTLIVSFTHLLFVGWYLIAIISVRTVGQDFFGGYVPYTVARGVYCAVPTYNLIIVFVGIKSLRLMNLRRHNKVQSTVKIKSTGKEGAKNYEDAITNYWNTVSSDINRMRI
;
A
#
# COMPACT_ATOMS: atom_id res chain seq x y z
N MET A 1 -5.06 -20.54 -11.62
CA MET A 1 -3.84 -19.69 -11.61
C MET A 1 -4.14 -18.24 -11.94
N THR A 2 -4.98 -17.95 -12.95
CA THR A 2 -5.36 -16.57 -13.33
C THR A 2 -5.89 -15.74 -12.16
N LEU A 3 -6.86 -16.27 -11.40
CA LEU A 3 -7.38 -15.61 -10.18
C LEU A 3 -6.31 -15.34 -9.11
N PHE A 4 -5.37 -16.27 -8.91
CA PHE A 4 -4.25 -16.07 -7.99
C PHE A 4 -3.19 -15.09 -8.51
N MET A 5 -3.17 -14.82 -9.82
CA MET A 5 -2.35 -13.77 -10.41
C MET A 5 -3.02 -12.39 -10.32
N THR A 6 -4.33 -12.31 -10.56
CA THR A 6 -5.04 -11.04 -10.70
C THR A 6 -5.45 -10.45 -9.35
N ILE A 7 -5.80 -11.27 -8.36
CA ILE A 7 -6.11 -10.79 -6.99
C ILE A 7 -4.97 -9.94 -6.39
N PRO A 8 -3.70 -10.38 -6.38
CA PRO A 8 -2.61 -9.56 -5.89
C PRO A 8 -2.43 -8.23 -6.63
N MET A 9 -2.81 -8.13 -7.90
CA MET A 9 -2.75 -6.88 -8.67
C MET A 9 -3.86 -5.90 -8.29
N LEU A 10 -4.99 -6.38 -7.75
CA LEU A 10 -6.10 -5.53 -7.32
C LEU A 10 -6.00 -5.12 -5.84
N MET A 11 -5.25 -5.86 -5.03
CA MET A 11 -5.05 -5.54 -3.61
C MET A 11 -4.52 -4.12 -3.32
N PRO A 12 -3.53 -3.59 -4.06
CA PRO A 12 -3.02 -2.23 -3.84
C PRO A 12 -4.10 -1.14 -3.90
N ILE A 13 -5.17 -1.34 -4.67
CA ILE A 13 -6.28 -0.40 -4.80
C ILE A 13 -7.08 -0.33 -3.50
N GLY A 14 -7.34 -1.49 -2.88
CA GLY A 14 -8.03 -1.57 -1.60
C GLY A 14 -7.30 -0.77 -0.51
N PHE A 15 -5.97 -0.90 -0.45
CA PHE A 15 -5.16 -0.11 0.48
C PHE A 15 -5.27 1.38 0.21
N SER A 16 -5.23 1.80 -1.05
CA SER A 16 -5.35 3.22 -1.42
C SER A 16 -6.72 3.79 -1.06
N ILE A 17 -7.81 3.07 -1.32
CA ILE A 17 -9.17 3.48 -0.92
C ILE A 17 -9.25 3.64 0.60
N GLU A 18 -8.76 2.66 1.36
CA GLU A 18 -8.70 2.75 2.81
C GLU A 18 -7.92 3.99 3.27
N ARG A 19 -6.77 4.28 2.66
CA ARG A 19 -5.98 5.48 2.99
C ARG A 19 -6.72 6.78 2.67
N PHE A 20 -7.48 6.84 1.58
CA PHE A 20 -8.30 8.02 1.23
C PHE A 20 -9.41 8.26 2.26
N VAL A 21 -10.13 7.19 2.65
CA VAL A 21 -11.16 7.24 3.68
C VAL A 21 -10.56 7.65 5.03
N ALA A 22 -9.39 7.10 5.38
CA ALA A 22 -8.67 7.44 6.60
C ALA A 22 -8.33 8.93 6.68
N LEU A 23 -7.83 9.50 5.58
CA LEU A 23 -7.48 10.91 5.52
C LEU A 23 -8.70 11.83 5.65
N GLY A 24 -9.82 11.47 5.03
CA GLY A 24 -11.08 12.23 5.10
C GLY A 24 -11.76 12.15 6.47
N MET A 25 -11.65 11.01 7.15
CA MET A 25 -12.32 10.72 8.42
C MET A 25 -11.39 10.72 9.63
N ALA A 26 -10.29 11.47 9.62
CA ALA A 26 -9.24 11.44 10.65
C ALA A 26 -9.73 11.59 12.11
N LYS A 27 -10.93 12.15 12.34
CA LYS A 27 -11.54 12.28 13.69
C LYS A 27 -12.33 11.03 14.14
N ASN A 28 -12.90 10.27 13.21
CA ASN A 28 -13.77 9.10 13.49
C ASN A 28 -13.16 7.79 12.99
N TYR A 29 -11.89 7.81 12.60
CA TYR A 29 -11.25 6.71 11.88
C TYR A 29 -11.15 5.42 12.71
N GLU A 30 -10.98 5.51 14.04
CA GLU A 30 -10.85 4.35 14.93
C GLU A 30 -12.01 3.34 14.76
N ASN A 31 -13.25 3.84 14.64
CA ASN A 31 -14.44 2.98 14.59
C ASN A 31 -14.72 2.43 13.18
N VAL A 32 -14.29 3.15 12.13
CA VAL A 32 -14.50 2.76 10.73
C VAL A 32 -13.42 1.77 10.24
N ARG A 33 -12.22 1.83 10.83
CA ARG A 33 -11.05 1.01 10.46
C ARG A 33 -11.30 -0.50 10.53
N THR A 34 -12.08 -0.98 11.50
CA THR A 34 -12.27 -2.42 11.75
C THR A 34 -13.18 -3.10 10.72
N LEU A 35 -14.17 -2.38 10.17
CA LEU A 35 -15.13 -2.93 9.22
C LEU A 35 -14.72 -2.72 7.75
N LEU A 36 -14.03 -1.62 7.43
CA LEU A 36 -13.72 -1.25 6.05
C LEU A 36 -12.82 -2.28 5.34
N GLY A 37 -11.82 -2.82 6.05
CA GLY A 37 -10.88 -3.80 5.50
C GLY A 37 -11.55 -5.06 4.94
N PRO A 38 -12.30 -5.82 5.76
CA PRO A 38 -13.02 -7.02 5.30
C PRO A 38 -13.97 -6.75 4.14
N VAL A 39 -14.72 -5.64 4.19
CA VAL A 39 -15.66 -5.26 3.12
C VAL A 39 -14.94 -5.02 1.80
N LEU A 40 -13.82 -4.29 1.82
CA LEU A 40 -13.03 -4.04 0.62
C LEU A 40 -12.46 -5.33 0.02
N VAL A 41 -12.00 -6.27 0.85
CA VAL A 41 -11.50 -7.57 0.37
C VAL A 41 -12.59 -8.35 -0.36
N VAL A 42 -13.80 -8.42 0.21
CA VAL A 42 -14.94 -9.11 -0.42
C VAL A 42 -15.32 -8.47 -1.76
N ILE A 43 -15.36 -7.13 -1.82
CA ILE A 43 -15.66 -6.39 -3.05
C ILE A 43 -14.61 -6.67 -4.13
N LEU A 44 -13.32 -6.66 -3.76
CA LEU A 44 -12.22 -6.92 -4.70
C LEU A 44 -12.26 -8.34 -5.25
N ILE A 45 -12.47 -9.36 -4.40
CA ILE A 45 -12.59 -10.76 -4.84
C ILE A 45 -13.79 -10.92 -5.78
N THR A 46 -14.94 -10.35 -5.42
CA THR A 46 -16.15 -10.44 -6.25
C THR A 46 -15.95 -9.77 -7.61
N THR A 47 -15.27 -8.62 -7.63
CA THR A 47 -14.95 -7.90 -8.86
C THR A 47 -14.00 -8.70 -9.75
N ASP A 48 -12.97 -9.31 -9.18
CA ASP A 48 -11.99 -10.13 -9.90
C ASP A 48 -12.65 -11.37 -10.53
N VAL A 49 -13.50 -12.08 -9.77
CA VAL A 49 -14.26 -13.23 -10.26
C VAL A 49 -15.17 -12.83 -11.42
N ASN A 50 -15.85 -11.69 -11.33
CA ASN A 50 -16.73 -11.19 -12.38
C ASN A 50 -15.93 -10.83 -13.66
N LEU A 51 -14.78 -10.17 -13.52
CA LEU A 51 -13.91 -9.86 -14.65
C LEU A 51 -13.41 -11.13 -15.36
N ILE A 52 -12.97 -12.13 -14.60
CA ILE A 52 -12.54 -13.42 -15.16
C ILE A 52 -13.70 -14.11 -15.86
N TYR A 53 -14.89 -14.12 -15.26
CA TYR A 53 -16.08 -14.71 -15.86
C TYR A 53 -16.42 -14.06 -17.21
N ASN A 54 -16.42 -12.73 -17.29
CA ASN A 54 -16.70 -12.01 -18.54
C ASN A 54 -15.66 -12.31 -19.64
N VAL A 55 -14.40 -12.54 -19.27
CA VAL A 55 -13.34 -12.89 -20.23
C VAL A 55 -13.49 -14.31 -20.78
N PHE A 56 -14.02 -15.26 -20.00
CA PHE A 56 -14.15 -16.66 -20.41
C PHE A 56 -15.55 -17.07 -20.87
N GLN A 57 -16.56 -16.19 -20.78
CA GLN A 57 -17.96 -16.53 -21.06
C GLN A 57 -18.19 -17.07 -22.48
N ASN A 58 -17.39 -16.62 -23.46
CA ASN A 58 -17.56 -16.97 -24.87
C ASN A 58 -16.61 -18.08 -25.35
N GLU A 59 -15.83 -18.68 -24.45
CA GLU A 59 -14.73 -19.58 -24.82
C GLU A 59 -15.22 -21.02 -25.01
N LYS A 60 -15.04 -21.55 -26.23
CA LYS A 60 -15.26 -22.97 -26.54
C LYS A 60 -13.90 -23.66 -26.47
N PHE A 61 -13.63 -24.33 -25.35
CA PHE A 61 -12.36 -25.00 -25.01
C PHE A 61 -12.03 -26.19 -25.94
N ASN A 62 -11.95 -25.96 -27.24
CA ASN A 62 -11.85 -27.01 -28.27
C ASN A 62 -10.40 -27.33 -28.69
N ASP A 63 -9.44 -26.48 -28.35
CA ASP A 63 -8.02 -26.68 -28.68
C ASP A 63 -7.27 -27.44 -27.56
N PRO A 64 -6.19 -28.18 -27.85
CA PRO A 64 -5.31 -28.72 -26.82
C PRO A 64 -4.48 -27.58 -26.20
N PHE A 65 -4.99 -26.98 -25.12
CA PHE A 65 -4.27 -25.97 -24.35
C PHE A 65 -3.82 -26.55 -23.00
N ILE A 66 -2.61 -26.16 -22.55
CA ILE A 66 -2.22 -26.40 -21.16
C ILE A 66 -3.04 -25.42 -20.31
N SER A 67 -4.12 -25.95 -19.71
CA SER A 67 -5.13 -25.24 -18.90
C SER A 67 -4.58 -24.34 -17.79
N PHE A 68 -3.28 -24.42 -17.51
CA PHE A 68 -2.59 -23.71 -16.44
C PHE A 68 -1.80 -22.47 -16.91
N ILE A 69 -1.50 -22.33 -18.22
CA ILE A 69 -0.54 -21.32 -18.75
C ILE A 69 -0.98 -20.71 -20.09
N LEU A 70 -1.63 -21.49 -20.95
CA LEU A 70 -1.97 -21.08 -22.32
C LEU A 70 -3.43 -20.69 -22.40
N ILE A 71 -3.66 -19.38 -22.55
CA ILE A 71 -4.96 -18.81 -22.85
C ILE A 71 -5.35 -19.24 -24.26
N PRO A 72 -6.59 -19.72 -24.49
CA PRO A 72 -6.98 -20.19 -25.80
C PRO A 72 -7.00 -19.03 -26.79
N SER A 73 -6.84 -19.38 -28.07
CA SER A 73 -6.62 -18.44 -29.16
C SER A 73 -7.82 -17.51 -29.37
N THR A 74 -9.04 -17.99 -29.08
CA THR A 74 -10.31 -17.28 -29.29
C THR A 74 -10.53 -16.12 -28.33
N SER A 75 -10.12 -16.23 -27.06
CA SER A 75 -10.19 -15.11 -26.08
C SER A 75 -8.89 -14.31 -25.96
N ALA A 76 -7.90 -14.53 -26.82
CA ALA A 76 -6.59 -13.87 -26.72
C ALA A 76 -6.68 -12.33 -26.76
N VAL A 77 -7.57 -11.78 -27.59
CA VAL A 77 -7.79 -10.33 -27.73
C VAL A 77 -8.44 -9.75 -26.48
N GLN A 78 -9.48 -10.39 -25.96
CA GLN A 78 -10.18 -9.96 -24.74
C GLN A 78 -9.23 -10.00 -23.54
N PHE A 79 -8.37 -11.02 -23.46
CA PHE A 79 -7.37 -11.14 -22.42
C PHE A 79 -6.26 -10.08 -22.53
N ASN A 80 -5.89 -9.67 -23.74
CA ASN A 80 -4.93 -8.58 -23.95
C ASN A 80 -5.50 -7.24 -23.48
N ASN A 81 -6.78 -6.97 -23.78
CA ASN A 81 -7.48 -5.79 -23.29
C ASN A 81 -7.58 -5.79 -21.76
N PHE A 82 -7.81 -6.96 -21.15
CA PHE A 82 -7.80 -7.12 -19.71
C PHE A 82 -6.42 -6.79 -19.08
N PHE A 83 -5.32 -7.21 -19.70
CA PHE A 83 -3.98 -6.83 -19.22
C PHE A 83 -3.69 -5.33 -19.33
N TRP A 84 -4.12 -4.68 -20.43
CA TRP A 84 -4.04 -3.23 -20.55
C TRP A 84 -4.86 -2.53 -19.47
N PHE A 85 -6.08 -3.00 -19.21
CA PHE A 85 -6.93 -2.50 -18.14
C PHE A 85 -6.24 -2.59 -16.77
N LEU A 86 -5.66 -3.75 -16.42
CA LEU A 86 -4.93 -3.92 -15.17
C LEU A 86 -3.74 -2.96 -15.04
N LEU A 87 -3.00 -2.74 -16.15
CA LEU A 87 -1.89 -1.78 -16.17
C LEU A 87 -2.39 -0.35 -15.92
N TYR A 88 -3.49 0.07 -16.56
CA TYR A 88 -4.10 1.38 -16.32
C TYR A 88 -4.54 1.55 -14.86
N VAL A 89 -5.16 0.52 -14.28
CA VAL A 89 -5.60 0.54 -12.89
C VAL A 89 -4.43 0.74 -11.93
N GLU A 90 -3.30 0.05 -12.13
CA GLU A 90 -2.10 0.22 -11.31
C GLU A 90 -1.47 1.61 -11.45
N ILE A 91 -1.44 2.17 -12.67
CA ILE A 91 -0.98 3.55 -12.90
C ILE A 91 -1.89 4.54 -12.17
N THR A 92 -3.22 4.42 -12.32
CA THR A 92 -4.19 5.29 -11.64
C THR A 92 -4.07 5.17 -10.13
N ASN A 93 -3.83 3.97 -9.61
CA ASN A 93 -3.61 3.73 -8.18
C ASN A 93 -2.36 4.45 -7.68
N PHE A 94 -1.25 4.36 -8.40
CA PHE A 94 -0.02 5.08 -8.07
C PHE A 94 -0.21 6.61 -8.08
N ILE A 95 -0.87 7.14 -9.10
CA ILE A 95 -1.21 8.58 -9.19
C ILE A 95 -2.07 9.00 -8.00
N SER A 96 -3.07 8.18 -7.65
CA SER A 96 -3.96 8.44 -6.51
C SER A 96 -3.19 8.48 -5.19
N ASN A 97 -2.24 7.56 -4.97
CA ASN A 97 -1.36 7.58 -3.80
C ASN A 97 -0.45 8.81 -3.74
N CYS A 98 0.06 9.27 -4.89
CA CYS A 98 0.82 10.52 -4.97
C CYS A 98 -0.04 11.74 -4.60
N VAL A 99 -1.26 11.84 -5.14
CA VAL A 99 -2.22 12.89 -4.80
C VAL A 99 -2.54 12.86 -3.31
N LEU A 100 -2.74 11.68 -2.73
CA LEU A 100 -3.02 11.51 -1.31
C LEU A 100 -1.90 12.10 -0.44
N LEU A 101 -0.63 11.81 -0.74
CA LEU A 101 0.49 12.40 0.00
C LEU A 101 0.56 13.93 -0.16
N LEU A 102 0.25 14.47 -1.34
CA LEU A 102 0.18 15.92 -1.56
C LEU A 102 -0.93 16.54 -0.71
N VAL A 103 -2.13 15.96 -0.70
CA VAL A 103 -3.26 16.43 0.13
C VAL A 103 -2.89 16.36 1.61
N HIS A 104 -2.27 15.26 2.06
CA HIS A 104 -1.80 15.11 3.43
C HIS A 104 -0.79 16.20 3.81
N SER A 105 0.19 16.50 2.97
CA SER A 105 1.20 17.54 3.23
C SER A 105 0.56 18.93 3.43
N ARG A 106 -0.50 19.24 2.66
CA ARG A 106 -1.27 20.49 2.79
C ARG A 106 -2.10 20.50 4.07
N LEU A 107 -2.78 19.40 4.39
CA LEU A 107 -3.57 19.26 5.61
C LEU A 107 -2.71 19.37 6.86
N LYS A 108 -1.55 18.71 6.90
CA LYS A 108 -0.60 18.79 8.01
C LYS A 108 -0.19 20.23 8.31
N THR A 109 0.10 21.02 7.28
CA THR A 109 0.43 22.45 7.42
C THR A 109 -0.72 23.25 8.04
N ARG A 110 -1.98 22.95 7.67
CA ARG A 110 -3.16 23.61 8.25
C ARG A 110 -3.40 23.20 9.71
N PHE A 111 -3.32 21.91 10.03
CA PHE A 111 -3.54 21.41 11.39
C PHE A 111 -2.46 21.84 12.39
N LEU A 112 -1.23 22.05 11.94
CA LEU A 112 -0.16 22.64 12.74
C LEU A 112 -0.48 24.07 13.18
N ARG A 113 -1.13 24.86 12.31
CA ARG A 113 -1.58 26.23 12.65
C ARG A 113 -2.73 26.27 13.66
N GLN A 114 -3.61 25.27 13.66
CA GLN A 114 -4.86 25.29 14.46
C GLN A 114 -4.75 24.77 15.91
N LYS A 115 -3.54 24.60 16.48
CA LYS A 115 -3.34 24.04 17.85
C LYS A 115 -4.20 22.78 18.13
N SER A 116 -4.28 21.89 17.13
CA SER A 116 -5.08 20.66 17.19
C SER A 116 -4.72 19.76 18.40
N PRO A 117 -5.69 18.99 18.96
CA PRO A 117 -5.44 18.09 20.08
C PRO A 117 -4.41 17.01 19.75
N LEU A 118 -3.76 16.49 20.81
CA LEU A 118 -2.65 15.53 20.69
C LEU A 118 -3.06 14.23 19.97
N SER A 119 -4.28 13.75 20.21
CA SER A 119 -4.83 12.55 19.56
C SER A 119 -4.93 12.71 18.04
N VAL A 120 -5.50 13.81 17.55
CA VAL A 120 -5.62 14.08 16.11
C VAL A 120 -4.24 14.21 15.45
N ARG A 121 -3.24 14.77 16.14
CA ARG A 121 -1.86 14.84 15.64
C ARG A 121 -1.21 13.47 15.53
N TYR A 122 -1.47 12.59 16.49
CA TYR A 122 -1.01 11.21 16.46
C TYR A 122 -1.63 10.46 15.27
N GLU A 123 -2.96 10.49 15.15
CA GLU A 123 -3.71 9.87 14.04
C GLU A 123 -3.22 10.35 12.68
N LEU A 124 -3.03 11.67 12.50
CA LEU A 124 -2.53 12.23 11.25
C LEU A 124 -1.10 11.78 10.91
N GLU A 125 -0.23 11.57 11.89
CA GLU A 125 1.12 11.05 11.67
C GLU A 125 1.08 9.55 11.37
N GLU A 126 0.21 8.75 12.03
CA GLU A 126 -0.01 7.34 11.71
C GLU A 126 -0.50 7.18 10.27
N ILE A 127 -1.53 7.94 9.87
CA ILE A 127 -2.06 7.95 8.51
C ILE A 127 -0.94 8.36 7.53
N SER A 128 -0.13 9.38 7.83
CA SER A 128 0.98 9.81 6.97
C SER A 128 1.99 8.69 6.72
N GLN A 129 2.42 8.02 7.79
CA GLN A 129 3.42 6.95 7.69
C GLN A 129 2.83 5.76 6.94
N SER A 130 1.60 5.37 7.27
CA SER A 130 0.88 4.30 6.56
C SER A 130 0.68 4.62 5.06
N SER A 131 0.38 5.87 4.70
CA SER A 131 0.27 6.31 3.31
C SER A 131 1.61 6.28 2.56
N LYS A 132 2.72 6.64 3.22
CA LYS A 132 4.06 6.51 2.62
C LYS A 132 4.43 5.05 2.36
N PHE A 133 4.08 4.15 3.29
CA PHE A 133 4.25 2.72 3.09
C PHE A 133 3.44 2.23 1.89
N THR A 134 2.16 2.61 1.83
CA THR A 134 1.24 2.25 0.73
C THR A 134 1.77 2.74 -0.63
N LEU A 135 2.35 3.95 -0.69
CA LEU A 135 2.99 4.45 -1.91
C LEU A 135 4.21 3.61 -2.33
N ILE A 136 5.08 3.23 -1.39
CA ILE A 136 6.24 2.36 -1.70
C ILE A 136 5.77 1.02 -2.25
N VAL A 137 4.74 0.43 -1.64
CA VAL A 137 4.15 -0.83 -2.09
C VAL A 137 3.54 -0.67 -3.48
N SER A 138 2.72 0.34 -3.71
CA SER A 138 2.10 0.63 -5.01
C SER A 138 3.14 0.89 -6.11
N PHE A 139 4.21 1.62 -5.82
CA PHE A 139 5.33 1.81 -6.76
C PHE A 139 6.03 0.49 -7.12
N THR A 140 6.27 -0.35 -6.10
CA THR A 140 6.90 -1.67 -6.29
C THR A 140 6.01 -2.58 -7.13
N HIS A 141 4.70 -2.59 -6.87
CA HIS A 141 3.72 -3.28 -7.68
C HIS A 141 3.77 -2.79 -9.13
N LEU A 142 3.67 -1.48 -9.36
CA LEU A 142 3.73 -0.90 -10.70
C LEU A 142 5.00 -1.30 -11.46
N LEU A 143 6.17 -1.31 -10.80
CA LEU A 143 7.43 -1.69 -11.44
C LEU A 143 7.44 -3.16 -11.84
N PHE A 144 7.17 -4.07 -10.89
CA PHE A 144 7.31 -5.50 -11.15
C PHE A 144 6.14 -6.09 -11.94
N VAL A 145 4.90 -5.71 -11.61
CA VAL A 145 3.70 -6.12 -12.36
C VAL A 145 3.67 -5.44 -13.72
N GLY A 146 4.00 -4.15 -13.81
CA GLY A 146 4.07 -3.44 -15.08
C GLY A 146 5.10 -4.05 -16.03
N TRP A 147 6.31 -4.33 -15.53
CA TRP A 147 7.33 -5.06 -16.30
C TRP A 147 6.82 -6.41 -16.80
N TYR A 148 6.17 -7.18 -15.91
CA TYR A 148 5.60 -8.48 -16.22
C TYR A 148 4.54 -8.43 -17.33
N LEU A 149 3.59 -7.48 -17.23
CA LEU A 149 2.55 -7.29 -18.22
C LEU A 149 3.11 -6.86 -19.58
N ILE A 150 4.05 -5.92 -19.60
CA ILE A 150 4.72 -5.45 -20.82
C ILE A 150 5.46 -6.61 -21.50
N ALA A 151 6.18 -7.44 -20.75
CA ALA A 151 6.87 -8.61 -21.28
C ALA A 151 5.90 -9.60 -21.93
N ILE A 152 4.76 -9.87 -21.30
CA ILE A 152 3.73 -10.77 -21.85
C ILE A 152 3.14 -10.21 -23.15
N ILE A 153 2.76 -8.93 -23.14
CA ILE A 153 2.20 -8.28 -24.33
C ILE A 153 3.23 -8.31 -25.47
N SER A 154 4.50 -8.02 -25.18
CA SER A 154 5.58 -8.03 -26.17
C SER A 154 5.78 -9.41 -26.80
N VAL A 155 5.84 -10.47 -25.99
CA VAL A 155 5.95 -11.86 -26.50
C VAL A 155 4.74 -12.23 -27.36
N ARG A 156 3.55 -11.72 -27.02
CA ARG A 156 2.33 -11.94 -27.81
C ARG A 156 2.32 -11.18 -29.13
N THR A 157 2.77 -9.92 -29.16
CA THR A 157 2.77 -9.10 -30.38
C THR A 157 3.82 -9.53 -31.38
N VAL A 158 4.97 -10.01 -30.91
CA VAL A 158 6.09 -10.47 -31.75
C VAL A 158 5.76 -11.79 -32.46
N GLY A 159 4.91 -12.62 -31.86
CA GLY A 159 4.34 -13.80 -32.51
C GLY A 159 5.34 -14.95 -32.72
N GLN A 160 4.91 -15.98 -33.45
CA GLN A 160 5.67 -17.21 -33.63
C GLN A 160 6.89 -17.05 -34.56
N ASP A 161 6.80 -16.14 -35.54
CA ASP A 161 7.79 -15.96 -36.61
C ASP A 161 9.16 -15.53 -36.07
N PHE A 162 9.17 -14.71 -35.01
CA PHE A 162 10.40 -14.27 -34.36
C PHE A 162 11.10 -15.37 -33.56
N PHE A 163 10.33 -16.29 -32.98
CA PHE A 163 10.87 -17.38 -32.15
C PHE A 163 11.28 -18.61 -32.97
N GLY A 164 11.14 -18.57 -34.30
CA GLY A 164 11.60 -19.65 -35.19
C GLY A 164 10.77 -20.94 -35.09
N GLY A 165 9.53 -20.86 -34.62
CA GLY A 165 8.61 -22.01 -34.58
C GLY A 165 7.67 -22.04 -33.38
N TYR A 166 6.71 -22.98 -33.43
CA TYR A 166 5.68 -23.14 -32.41
C TYR A 166 6.23 -23.54 -31.03
N VAL A 167 7.26 -24.41 -31.01
CA VAL A 167 7.84 -24.93 -29.77
C VAL A 167 8.57 -23.83 -28.99
N PRO A 168 9.53 -23.08 -29.58
CA PRO A 168 10.21 -22.00 -28.86
C PRO A 168 9.25 -20.87 -28.42
N TYR A 169 8.25 -20.54 -29.25
CA TYR A 169 7.21 -19.57 -28.90
C TYR A 169 6.39 -20.01 -27.67
N THR A 170 6.01 -21.28 -27.62
CA THR A 170 5.25 -21.86 -26.50
C THR A 170 6.08 -21.90 -25.22
N VAL A 171 7.38 -22.22 -25.32
CA VAL A 171 8.32 -22.19 -24.20
C VAL A 171 8.52 -20.77 -23.68
N ALA A 172 8.70 -19.78 -24.57
CA ALA A 172 8.81 -18.37 -24.19
C ALA A 172 7.55 -17.90 -23.45
N ARG A 173 6.35 -18.23 -23.96
CA ARG A 173 5.09 -17.97 -23.26
C ARG A 173 5.05 -18.68 -21.90
N GLY A 174 5.53 -19.92 -21.81
CA GLY A 174 5.64 -20.66 -20.56
C GLY A 174 6.51 -19.95 -19.52
N VAL A 175 7.72 -19.55 -19.88
CA VAL A 175 8.67 -18.88 -18.96
C VAL A 175 8.10 -17.56 -18.42
N TYR A 176 7.49 -16.76 -19.29
CA TYR A 176 6.92 -15.47 -18.88
C TYR A 176 5.51 -15.58 -18.27
N CYS A 177 4.73 -16.63 -18.55
CA CYS A 177 3.34 -16.76 -18.07
C CYS A 177 3.14 -17.77 -16.92
N ALA A 178 4.11 -18.65 -16.61
CA ALA A 178 3.86 -19.76 -15.69
C ALA A 178 3.85 -19.38 -14.21
N VAL A 179 4.71 -18.45 -13.78
CA VAL A 179 4.82 -18.09 -12.35
C VAL A 179 4.98 -16.58 -12.18
N PRO A 180 4.07 -15.92 -11.45
CA PRO A 180 4.22 -14.52 -11.08
C PRO A 180 5.29 -14.40 -9.98
N THR A 181 6.57 -14.55 -10.33
CA THR A 181 7.69 -14.46 -9.39
C THR A 181 7.72 -13.11 -8.66
N TYR A 182 7.12 -12.09 -9.24
CA TYR A 182 6.91 -10.78 -8.62
C TYR A 182 6.14 -10.86 -7.29
N ASN A 183 5.21 -11.82 -7.11
CA ASN A 183 4.42 -11.93 -5.88
C ASN A 183 5.31 -12.12 -4.65
N LEU A 184 6.38 -12.92 -4.75
CA LEU A 184 7.33 -13.13 -3.66
C LEU A 184 8.21 -11.89 -3.42
N ILE A 185 8.67 -11.27 -4.51
CA ILE A 185 9.54 -10.09 -4.45
C ILE A 185 8.82 -8.94 -3.74
N ILE A 186 7.56 -8.70 -4.09
CA ILE A 186 6.76 -7.62 -3.52
C ILE A 186 6.54 -7.83 -2.02
N VAL A 187 6.24 -9.07 -1.58
CA VAL A 187 6.10 -9.39 -0.16
C VAL A 187 7.40 -9.10 0.60
N PHE A 188 8.54 -9.50 0.04
CA PHE A 188 9.85 -9.23 0.67
C PHE A 188 10.15 -7.72 0.77
N VAL A 189 9.88 -6.97 -0.30
CA VAL A 189 10.03 -5.50 -0.31
C VAL A 189 9.09 -4.87 0.72
N GLY A 190 7.84 -5.34 0.83
CA GLY A 190 6.88 -4.90 1.83
C GLY A 190 7.39 -5.11 3.26
N ILE A 191 7.87 -6.31 3.58
CA ILE A 191 8.43 -6.62 4.91
C ILE A 191 9.63 -5.71 5.22
N LYS A 192 10.56 -5.55 4.27
CA LYS A 192 11.76 -4.72 4.46
C LYS A 192 11.39 -3.25 4.66
N SER A 193 10.46 -2.73 3.86
CA SER A 193 9.96 -1.36 3.97
C SER A 193 9.30 -1.11 5.33
N LEU A 194 8.44 -2.04 5.76
CA LEU A 194 7.76 -1.95 7.07
C LEU A 194 8.76 -1.96 8.23
N ARG A 195 9.76 -2.85 8.20
CA ARG A 195 10.83 -2.89 9.22
C ARG A 195 11.59 -1.57 9.29
N LEU A 196 12.01 -1.03 8.15
CA LEU A 196 12.74 0.24 8.09
C LEU A 196 11.91 1.41 8.66
N MET A 197 10.62 1.45 8.34
CA MET A 197 9.72 2.49 8.84
C MET A 197 9.49 2.36 10.35
N ASN A 198 9.32 1.14 10.86
CA ASN A 198 9.19 0.90 12.29
C ASN A 198 10.44 1.28 13.08
N LEU A 199 11.64 1.00 12.53
CA LEU A 199 12.91 1.42 13.13
C LEU A 199 13.04 2.95 13.18
N ARG A 200 12.74 3.64 12.07
CA ARG A 200 12.75 5.11 12.02
C ARG A 200 11.77 5.71 13.02
N ARG A 201 10.58 5.12 13.17
CA ARG A 201 9.59 5.54 14.15
C ARG A 201 10.11 5.37 15.57
N HIS A 202 10.69 4.21 15.89
CA HIS A 202 11.24 3.94 17.21
C HIS A 202 12.34 4.96 17.58
N ASN A 203 13.28 5.21 16.67
CA ASN A 203 14.36 6.18 16.86
C ASN A 203 13.84 7.62 17.02
N LYS A 204 12.76 7.98 16.30
CA LYS A 204 12.13 9.31 16.42
C LYS A 204 11.44 9.48 17.77
N VAL A 205 10.74 8.46 18.27
CA VAL A 205 10.10 8.49 19.59
C VAL A 205 11.16 8.59 20.68
N GLN A 206 12.21 7.74 20.62
CA GLN A 206 13.31 7.77 21.60
C GLN A 206 14.05 9.10 21.63
N SER A 207 14.24 9.77 20.49
CA SER A 207 14.92 11.08 20.44
C SER A 207 14.02 12.26 20.80
N THR A 208 12.70 12.15 20.59
CA THR A 208 11.73 13.23 20.92
C THR A 208 11.32 13.22 22.39
N VAL A 209 11.27 12.04 23.03
CA VAL A 209 11.04 11.89 24.47
C VAL A 209 12.34 12.25 25.19
N LYS A 210 12.62 13.56 25.32
CA LYS A 210 13.77 14.10 26.05
C LYS A 210 13.74 13.77 27.55
N ILE A 211 12.56 13.46 28.08
CA ILE A 211 12.39 13.06 29.48
C ILE A 211 12.44 11.53 29.52
N LYS A 212 13.63 10.98 29.81
CA LYS A 212 13.70 9.59 30.25
C LYS A 212 12.85 9.48 31.51
N SER A 213 11.89 8.56 31.54
CA SER A 213 11.04 8.31 32.71
C SER A 213 11.60 7.20 33.62
N THR A 214 12.64 6.49 33.16
CA THR A 214 13.19 5.31 33.84
C THR A 214 14.70 5.42 34.02
N GLY A 215 15.22 4.88 35.13
CA GLY A 215 16.64 4.92 35.50
C GLY A 215 17.04 6.22 36.20
N LYS A 216 18.35 6.36 36.51
CA LYS A 216 18.89 7.52 37.24
C LYS A 216 18.57 8.88 36.59
N GLU A 217 18.63 8.95 35.26
CA GLU A 217 18.27 10.19 34.54
C GLU A 217 16.77 10.49 34.59
N GLY A 218 15.91 9.48 34.77
CA GLY A 218 14.48 9.70 34.96
C GLY A 218 14.14 10.19 36.34
N ALA A 219 14.75 9.62 37.39
CA ALA A 219 14.62 10.13 38.75
C ALA A 219 14.99 11.63 38.82
N LYS A 220 16.11 12.02 38.18
CA LYS A 220 16.56 13.41 38.13
C LYS A 220 15.58 14.35 37.42
N ASN A 221 14.97 13.92 36.32
CA ASN A 221 13.94 14.72 35.63
C ASN A 221 12.67 14.91 36.47
N TYR A 222 12.24 13.89 37.22
CA TYR A 222 11.10 14.02 38.15
C TYR A 222 11.44 14.96 39.29
N GLU A 223 12.65 14.86 39.84
CA GLU A 223 13.14 15.71 40.92
C GLU A 223 13.23 17.18 40.50
N ASP A 224 13.75 17.45 39.29
CA ASP A 224 13.79 18.81 38.71
C ASP A 224 12.37 19.37 38.45
N ALA A 225 11.43 18.53 38.00
CA ALA A 225 10.04 18.94 37.78
C ALA A 225 9.31 19.27 39.10
N ILE A 226 9.48 18.43 40.13
CA ILE A 226 8.92 18.65 41.47
C ILE A 226 9.51 19.92 42.09
N THR A 227 10.83 20.09 42.00
CA THR A 227 11.54 21.25 42.55
C THR A 227 11.08 22.54 41.87
N ASN A 228 10.94 22.56 40.55
CA ASN A 228 10.40 23.71 39.83
C ASN A 228 8.95 24.05 40.22
N TYR A 229 8.10 23.03 40.44
CA TYR A 229 6.74 23.25 40.91
C TYR A 229 6.72 23.93 42.28
N TRP A 230 7.49 23.42 43.24
CA TRP A 230 7.59 24.00 44.58
C TRP A 230 8.17 25.41 44.58
N ASN A 231 9.20 25.67 43.75
CA ASN A 231 9.77 27.01 43.58
C ASN A 231 8.75 28.01 43.02
N THR A 232 7.87 27.56 42.11
CA THR A 232 6.80 28.40 41.57
C THR A 232 5.76 28.73 42.65
N VAL A 233 5.27 27.72 43.38
CA VAL A 233 4.27 27.89 44.45
C VAL A 233 4.79 28.78 45.57
N SER A 234 6.03 28.56 46.02
CA SER A 234 6.65 29.38 47.06
C SER A 234 6.88 30.83 46.62
N SER A 235 7.20 31.05 45.34
CA SER A 235 7.32 32.40 44.78
C SER A 235 5.96 33.15 44.76
N ASP A 236 4.87 32.46 44.44
CA ASP A 236 3.52 33.05 44.44
C ASP A 236 3.02 33.36 45.85
N ILE A 237 3.32 32.50 46.83
CA ILE A 237 3.00 32.73 48.25
C ILE A 237 3.73 33.97 48.77
N ASN A 238 5.02 34.13 48.43
CA ASN A 238 5.78 35.33 48.81
C ASN A 238 5.25 36.60 48.14
N ARG A 239 4.70 36.49 46.92
CA ARG A 239 4.13 37.62 46.18
C ARG A 239 2.76 38.08 46.72
N MET A 240 1.99 37.19 47.34
CA MET A 240 0.72 37.51 48.01
C MET A 240 0.88 38.06 49.44
N ARG A 241 2.10 38.01 49.99
CA ARG A 241 2.41 38.45 51.36
C ARG A 241 3.01 39.86 51.46
N ILE A 242 3.23 40.50 50.30
CA ILE A 242 3.66 41.91 50.14
C ILE A 242 2.43 42.71 49.70
#